data_AF-A0A8D8BVF3-F1
#
_entry.id   AF-A0A8D8BVF3-F1
#
_cell.length_a   1.000
_cell.length_b   1.000
_cell.length_c   1.000
_cell.angle_alpha   90.00
_cell.angle_beta   90.00
_cell.angle_gamma   90.00
#
_symmetry.space_group_name_H-M   'P 1'
#
loop_
_entity.id
_entity.type
_entity.pdbx_description
1 polymer ?
#
loop_
_entity_poly.entity_id
_entity_poly.type
_entity_poly.pdbx_seq_one_letter_code
_entity_poly.pdbx_strand_id
1 'polypeptide(L)'
;MAVNVLIKALLAFALLVKCIDSAKILAIFPVPFKEHQLGYRPLIERLANVGHDITLLTTDPIDMRLAGNGSLVKRIEQIDLSFVYDLPILEELNAVGLDERDMLRNVFNVMRKISEAELQHPSVQELIRGAGKFDVVMVEWSGVSLMNAFAHHFKAPLVGIINAGAYINAHEALGNPNHPIGYPSIFMPFTEDLNLLQRISSVFFTIWFRFYYYTEEVPLQNAIANKNFGAQLPDLSEIERQADLLLINAYQALGNVRPVGPTTLYLGGIHRKSAADLAAGGLSADLQYFLEHSPEPIVYINLDLDAVADHYRLEKIVRALESLGATIVWNWNQGQFVNTTTRIYQSYDLPQEDILAHPKVKLFITSGGQRNIEDAIHHRVPVLGVSYSSSLEHYLRQVAKYEAGIISL
;
A
#
# COMPACT_ATOMS: atom_id res chain seq x y z
N MET A 1 49.09 -31.13 14.57
CA MET A 1 47.97 -31.51 13.69
C MET A 1 46.61 -31.20 14.32
N ALA A 2 46.34 -31.63 15.56
CA ALA A 2 45.07 -31.37 16.27
C ALA A 2 44.72 -29.88 16.47
N VAL A 3 45.69 -29.03 16.78
CA VAL A 3 45.48 -27.57 16.98
C VAL A 3 44.96 -26.88 15.71
N ASN A 4 45.49 -27.25 14.54
CA ASN A 4 45.03 -26.69 13.25
C ASN A 4 43.63 -27.16 12.87
N VAL A 5 43.21 -28.36 13.31
CA VAL A 5 41.85 -28.86 13.10
C VAL A 5 40.87 -28.10 14.00
N LEU A 6 41.24 -27.85 15.27
CA LEU A 6 40.43 -27.07 16.20
C LEU A 6 40.25 -25.61 15.74
N ILE A 7 41.32 -24.96 15.27
CA ILE A 7 41.24 -23.59 14.74
C ILE A 7 40.35 -23.51 13.50
N LYS A 8 40.46 -24.48 12.57
CA LYS A 8 39.58 -24.56 11.39
C LYS A 8 38.13 -24.82 11.78
N ALA A 9 37.87 -25.67 12.77
CA ALA A 9 36.52 -25.94 13.27
C ALA A 9 35.92 -24.70 13.96
N LEU A 10 36.70 -23.96 14.75
CA LEU A 10 36.27 -22.71 15.38
C LEU A 10 36.01 -21.59 14.36
N LEU A 11 36.83 -21.49 13.30
CA LEU A 11 36.59 -20.55 12.20
C LEU A 11 35.33 -20.92 11.40
N ALA A 12 35.13 -22.20 11.09
CA ALA A 12 33.91 -22.67 10.44
C ALA A 12 32.67 -22.44 11.32
N PHE A 13 32.79 -22.67 12.63
CA PHE A 13 31.73 -22.39 13.60
C PHE A 13 31.45 -20.89 13.71
N ALA A 14 32.47 -20.03 13.77
CA ALA A 14 32.30 -18.57 13.77
C ALA A 14 31.68 -18.04 12.47
N LEU A 15 31.99 -18.67 11.33
CA LEU A 15 31.36 -18.38 10.03
C LEU A 15 29.90 -18.86 9.99
N LEU A 16 29.58 -19.99 10.64
CA LEU A 16 28.21 -20.50 10.78
C LEU A 16 27.37 -19.67 11.78
N VAL A 17 27.96 -19.17 12.85
CA VAL A 17 27.30 -18.30 13.84
C VAL A 17 26.97 -16.92 13.25
N LYS A 18 27.74 -16.44 12.27
CA LYS A 18 27.41 -15.23 11.49
C LYS A 18 26.20 -15.37 10.57
N CYS A 19 25.63 -16.58 10.40
CA CYS A 19 24.47 -16.79 9.53
C CYS A 19 23.10 -16.63 10.23
N ILE A 20 23.07 -16.12 11.46
CA ILE A 20 21.81 -15.82 12.18
C ILE A 20 21.86 -14.36 12.65
N ASP A 21 21.92 -13.40 11.71
CA ASP A 21 21.78 -11.99 12.04
C ASP A 21 20.30 -11.64 12.19
N SER A 22 19.82 -11.66 13.44
CA SER A 22 18.48 -11.18 13.80
C SER A 22 18.52 -9.68 13.97
N ALA A 23 18.31 -8.93 12.88
CA ALA A 23 18.12 -7.48 12.96
C ALA A 23 16.85 -7.13 13.78
N LYS A 24 16.92 -6.04 14.55
CA LYS A 24 15.78 -5.42 15.23
C LYS A 24 15.25 -4.26 14.38
N ILE A 25 14.04 -4.41 13.85
CA ILE A 25 13.43 -3.51 12.88
C ILE A 25 12.29 -2.73 13.55
N LEU A 26 12.29 -1.42 13.41
CA LEU A 26 11.12 -0.59 13.73
C LEU A 26 10.35 -0.36 12.44
N ALA A 27 9.13 -0.89 12.33
CA ALA A 27 8.24 -0.69 11.19
C ALA A 27 7.11 0.26 11.58
N ILE A 28 6.96 1.38 10.86
CA ILE A 28 6.02 2.45 11.18
C ILE A 28 5.07 2.65 10.01
N PHE A 29 3.83 2.17 10.17
CA PHE A 29 2.75 2.27 9.18
C PHE A 29 1.56 3.02 9.80
N PRO A 30 1.60 4.35 9.83
CA PRO A 30 0.66 5.19 10.58
C PRO A 30 -0.64 5.50 9.83
N VAL A 31 -0.75 5.13 8.54
CA VAL A 31 -1.90 5.56 7.74
C VAL A 31 -3.15 4.74 8.12
N PRO A 32 -4.27 5.40 8.50
CA PRO A 32 -5.48 4.73 8.98
C PRO A 32 -6.36 4.24 7.83
N PHE A 33 -5.81 3.33 7.04
CA PHE A 33 -6.53 2.60 6.01
C PHE A 33 -6.08 1.14 6.05
N LYS A 34 -7.03 0.23 6.26
CA LYS A 34 -6.78 -1.21 6.33
C LYS A 34 -5.99 -1.73 5.12
N GLU A 35 -6.25 -1.18 3.93
CA GLU A 35 -5.58 -1.54 2.68
C GLU A 35 -4.08 -1.20 2.70
N HIS A 36 -3.68 -0.11 3.37
CA HIS A 36 -2.27 0.25 3.54
C HIS A 36 -1.57 -0.81 4.40
N GLN A 37 -2.20 -1.21 5.50
CA GLN A 37 -1.65 -2.19 6.44
C GLN A 37 -1.55 -3.59 5.82
N LEU A 38 -2.58 -4.00 5.07
CA LEU A 38 -2.59 -5.28 4.36
C LEU A 38 -1.50 -5.35 3.27
N GLY A 39 -1.12 -4.20 2.67
CA GLY A 39 -0.02 -4.14 1.69
C GLY A 39 1.33 -4.49 2.28
N TYR A 40 1.64 -4.06 3.51
CA TYR A 40 2.94 -4.26 4.13
C TYR A 40 3.03 -5.52 5.02
N ARG A 41 1.89 -6.04 5.48
CA ARG A 41 1.82 -7.18 6.41
C ARG A 41 2.63 -8.42 5.94
N PRO A 42 2.56 -8.86 4.67
CA PRO A 42 3.34 -10.03 4.23
C PRO A 42 4.85 -9.83 4.32
N LEU A 43 5.33 -8.59 4.11
CA LEU A 43 6.75 -8.26 4.30
C LEU A 43 7.14 -8.39 5.78
N ILE A 44 6.33 -7.84 6.69
CA ILE A 44 6.57 -7.92 8.14
C ILE A 44 6.57 -9.37 8.62
N GLU A 45 5.56 -10.15 8.25
CA GLU A 45 5.48 -11.57 8.60
C GLU A 45 6.66 -12.35 8.02
N ARG A 46 7.08 -12.05 6.79
CA ARG A 46 8.24 -12.70 6.18
C ARG A 46 9.54 -12.37 6.91
N LEU A 47 9.77 -11.09 7.27
CA LEU A 47 10.94 -10.65 8.02
C LEU A 47 11.01 -11.33 9.40
N ALA A 48 9.89 -11.42 10.10
CA ALA A 48 9.80 -12.13 11.37
C ALA A 48 10.07 -13.64 11.20
N ASN A 49 9.50 -14.26 10.17
CA ASN A 49 9.69 -15.69 9.87
C ASN A 49 11.14 -16.05 9.54
N VAL A 50 11.91 -15.14 8.91
CA VAL A 50 13.34 -15.36 8.65
C VAL A 50 14.24 -15.00 9.85
N GLY A 51 13.65 -14.56 10.96
CA GLY A 51 14.31 -14.47 12.25
C GLY A 51 14.54 -13.06 12.79
N HIS A 52 14.04 -12.01 12.13
CA HIS A 52 14.14 -10.63 12.63
C HIS A 52 13.15 -10.33 13.75
N ASP A 53 13.52 -9.44 14.65
CA ASP A 53 12.63 -8.92 15.69
C ASP A 53 12.03 -7.59 15.23
N ILE A 54 10.73 -7.43 15.33
CA ILE A 54 9.98 -6.32 14.75
C ILE A 54 9.19 -5.63 15.84
N THR A 55 9.37 -4.32 15.96
CA THR A 55 8.42 -3.43 16.64
C THR A 55 7.58 -2.75 15.56
N LEU A 56 6.29 -3.05 15.51
CA LEU A 56 5.35 -2.59 14.49
C LEU A 56 4.41 -1.54 15.07
N LEU A 57 4.43 -0.32 14.56
CA LEU A 57 3.41 0.70 14.79
C LEU A 57 2.39 0.58 13.66
N THR A 58 1.14 0.29 14.00
CA THR A 58 0.08 0.01 13.01
C THR A 58 -1.29 0.46 13.50
N THR A 59 -2.12 0.95 12.59
CA THR A 59 -3.54 1.24 12.83
C THR A 59 -4.41 -0.01 12.78
N ASP A 60 -3.92 -1.11 12.18
CA ASP A 60 -4.63 -2.38 12.05
C ASP A 60 -3.74 -3.54 12.56
N PRO A 61 -3.73 -3.78 13.88
CA PRO A 61 -2.97 -4.87 14.47
C PRO A 61 -3.24 -6.23 13.81
N ILE A 62 -2.19 -7.02 13.66
CA ILE A 62 -2.27 -8.39 13.17
C ILE A 62 -2.90 -9.26 14.27
N ASP A 63 -3.94 -10.01 13.92
CA ASP A 63 -4.48 -11.03 14.81
C ASP A 63 -3.52 -12.22 14.90
N MET A 64 -2.69 -12.17 15.94
CA MET A 64 -1.69 -13.19 16.24
C MET A 64 -2.28 -14.58 16.55
N ARG A 65 -3.58 -14.69 16.85
CA ARG A 65 -4.24 -15.99 17.05
C ARG A 65 -4.48 -16.71 15.73
N LEU A 66 -4.79 -15.95 14.67
CA LEU A 66 -5.02 -16.46 13.32
C LEU A 66 -3.70 -16.70 12.57
N ALA A 67 -2.60 -16.07 12.99
CA ALA A 67 -1.30 -16.17 12.34
C ALA A 67 -0.65 -17.58 12.39
N GLY A 68 -1.26 -18.57 13.07
CA GLY A 68 -0.95 -20.00 12.98
C GLY A 68 0.45 -20.46 13.41
N ASN A 69 1.37 -19.53 13.63
CA ASN A 69 2.79 -19.77 13.81
C ASN A 69 3.26 -19.06 15.09
N GLY A 70 3.41 -19.83 16.18
CA GLY A 70 3.85 -19.32 17.49
C GLY A 70 5.24 -18.65 17.48
N SER A 71 5.99 -18.73 16.37
CA SER A 71 7.24 -17.98 16.18
C SER A 71 7.01 -16.50 15.83
N LEU A 72 5.93 -16.16 15.10
CA LEU A 72 5.58 -14.77 14.76
C LEU A 72 5.22 -13.97 16.00
N VAL A 73 4.41 -14.56 16.88
CA VAL A 73 3.96 -13.95 18.16
C VAL A 73 5.13 -13.54 19.05
N LYS A 74 6.27 -14.25 18.97
CA LYS A 74 7.45 -13.95 19.78
C LYS A 74 8.33 -12.85 19.19
N ARG A 75 8.20 -12.56 17.90
CA ARG A 75 9.11 -11.68 17.16
C ARG A 75 8.47 -10.38 16.73
N ILE A 76 7.14 -10.27 16.77
CA ILE A 76 6.42 -9.06 16.40
C ILE A 76 5.77 -8.47 17.67
N GLU A 77 6.33 -7.38 18.15
CA GLU A 77 5.73 -6.50 19.14
C GLU A 77 4.91 -5.42 18.40
N GLN A 78 3.64 -5.24 18.77
CA GLN A 78 2.75 -4.29 18.09
C GLN A 78 2.38 -3.13 19.01
N ILE A 79 2.55 -1.91 18.53
CA ILE A 79 1.95 -0.70 19.09
C ILE A 79 0.68 -0.42 18.30
N ASP A 80 -0.46 -0.61 18.97
CA ASP A 80 -1.79 -0.40 18.41
C ASP A 80 -2.10 1.09 18.35
N LEU A 81 -2.32 1.59 17.13
CA LEU A 81 -2.71 2.96 16.84
C LEU A 81 -4.15 3.06 16.33
N SER A 82 -4.95 1.99 16.40
CA SER A 82 -6.33 1.94 15.86
C SER A 82 -7.25 3.05 16.37
N PHE A 83 -6.96 3.68 17.51
CA PHE A 83 -7.70 4.84 18.03
C PHE A 83 -7.81 5.99 17.01
N VAL A 84 -6.90 6.08 16.04
CA VAL A 84 -6.94 7.14 15.01
C VAL A 84 -8.17 7.04 14.10
N TYR A 85 -8.79 5.86 13.98
CA TYR A 85 -10.03 5.69 13.23
C TYR A 85 -11.21 6.46 13.86
N ASP A 86 -11.14 6.73 15.16
CA ASP A 86 -12.16 7.48 15.89
C ASP A 86 -11.92 9.01 15.85
N LEU A 87 -10.83 9.47 15.21
CA LEU A 87 -10.53 10.89 15.12
C LEU A 87 -11.45 11.59 14.10
N PRO A 88 -12.19 12.65 14.48
CA PRO A 88 -13.08 13.35 13.56
C PRO A 88 -12.39 13.93 12.32
N ILE A 89 -11.09 14.18 12.41
CA ILE A 89 -10.28 14.71 11.31
C ILE A 89 -10.25 13.77 10.09
N LEU A 90 -10.48 12.47 10.30
CA LEU A 90 -10.48 11.48 9.22
C LEU A 90 -11.65 11.73 8.24
N GLU A 91 -12.76 12.27 8.73
CA GLU A 91 -13.91 12.62 7.88
C GLU A 91 -13.57 13.72 6.86
N GLU A 92 -12.57 14.57 7.12
CA GLU A 92 -12.12 15.59 6.18
C GLU A 92 -11.55 14.97 4.88
N LEU A 93 -11.09 13.71 4.89
CA LEU A 93 -10.63 13.02 3.67
C LEU A 93 -11.77 12.76 2.67
N ASN A 94 -13.02 12.73 3.13
CA ASN A 94 -14.20 12.53 2.28
C ASN A 94 -14.72 13.85 1.67
N ALA A 95 -13.95 14.94 1.76
CA ALA A 95 -14.32 16.22 1.18
C ALA A 95 -14.49 16.13 -0.35
N VAL A 96 -15.69 16.45 -0.83
CA VAL A 96 -16.06 16.38 -2.26
C VAL A 96 -15.83 17.74 -2.93
N GLY A 97 -15.46 17.71 -4.22
CA GLY A 97 -15.39 18.91 -5.07
C GLY A 97 -14.09 19.70 -4.97
N LEU A 98 -13.07 19.15 -4.32
CA LEU A 98 -11.73 19.70 -4.31
C LEU A 98 -11.04 19.47 -5.66
N ASP A 99 -10.25 20.44 -6.11
CA ASP A 99 -9.31 20.19 -7.19
C ASP A 99 -8.13 19.32 -6.71
N GLU A 100 -7.30 18.85 -7.64
CA GLU A 100 -6.17 17.96 -7.34
C GLU A 100 -5.20 18.52 -6.29
N ARG A 101 -5.02 19.84 -6.26
CA ARG A 101 -4.07 20.52 -5.35
C ARG A 101 -4.66 20.66 -3.97
N ASP A 102 -5.92 21.08 -3.88
CA ASP A 102 -6.62 21.23 -2.62
C ASP A 102 -6.90 19.87 -1.98
N MET A 103 -7.19 18.84 -2.77
CA MET A 103 -7.27 17.46 -2.32
C MET A 103 -5.95 17.01 -1.69
N LEU A 104 -4.82 17.25 -2.36
CA LEU A 104 -3.51 16.86 -1.84
C LEU A 104 -3.13 17.62 -0.57
N ARG A 105 -3.41 18.93 -0.51
CA ARG A 105 -3.23 19.74 0.71
C ARG A 105 -4.05 19.20 1.87
N ASN A 106 -5.29 18.82 1.60
CA ASN A 106 -6.18 18.24 2.59
C ASN A 106 -5.63 16.91 3.12
N VAL A 107 -5.20 16.01 2.22
CA VAL A 107 -4.57 14.73 2.59
C VAL A 107 -3.35 14.96 3.50
N PHE A 108 -2.41 15.84 3.11
CA PHE A 108 -1.25 16.15 3.95
C PHE A 108 -1.64 16.74 5.31
N ASN A 109 -2.60 17.67 5.35
CA ASN A 109 -3.08 18.25 6.60
C ASN A 109 -3.70 17.20 7.55
N VAL A 110 -4.54 16.30 7.02
CA VAL A 110 -5.16 15.23 7.80
C VAL A 110 -4.10 14.25 8.29
N MET A 111 -3.22 13.76 7.40
CA MET A 111 -2.14 12.84 7.78
C MET A 111 -1.21 13.46 8.83
N ARG A 112 -0.83 14.74 8.70
CA ARG A 112 -0.01 15.44 9.69
C ARG A 112 -0.68 15.50 11.06
N LYS A 113 -1.99 15.80 11.12
CA LYS A 113 -2.75 15.85 12.38
C LYS A 113 -2.90 14.46 13.01
N ILE A 114 -3.12 13.43 12.21
CA ILE A 114 -3.15 12.03 12.67
C ILE A 114 -1.79 11.67 13.26
N SER A 115 -0.70 11.92 12.53
CA SER A 115 0.66 11.66 13.01
C SER A 115 1.02 12.44 14.27
N GLU A 116 0.53 13.67 14.44
CA GLU A 116 0.68 14.41 15.70
C GLU A 116 -0.01 13.67 16.86
N ALA A 117 -1.24 13.18 16.65
CA ALA A 117 -1.98 12.41 17.65
C ALA A 117 -1.32 11.06 17.97
N GLU A 118 -0.84 10.33 16.96
CA GLU A 118 -0.10 9.07 17.13
C GLU A 118 1.18 9.27 17.93
N LEU A 119 1.92 10.35 17.68
CA LEU A 119 3.10 10.66 18.48
C LEU A 119 2.74 10.90 19.95
N GLN A 120 1.54 11.41 20.27
CA GLN A 120 1.11 11.56 21.66
C GLN A 120 0.65 10.25 22.33
N HIS A 121 0.51 9.16 21.57
CA HIS A 121 0.10 7.88 22.13
C HIS A 121 1.10 7.41 23.21
N PRO A 122 0.66 6.94 24.39
CA PRO A 122 1.55 6.62 25.51
C PRO A 122 2.68 5.64 25.14
N SER A 123 2.37 4.58 24.39
CA SER A 123 3.36 3.59 23.96
C SER A 123 4.37 4.17 22.95
N VAL A 124 3.96 5.13 22.12
CA VAL A 124 4.86 5.82 21.20
C VAL A 124 5.77 6.78 21.96
N GLN A 125 5.23 7.50 22.95
CA GLN A 125 6.03 8.33 23.85
C GLN A 125 7.01 7.51 24.70
N GLU A 126 6.64 6.29 25.09
CA GLU A 126 7.54 5.35 25.77
C GLU A 126 8.66 4.89 24.82
N LEU A 127 8.32 4.57 23.57
CA LEU A 127 9.30 4.22 22.54
C LEU A 127 10.32 5.35 22.31
N ILE A 128 9.86 6.60 22.20
CA ILE A 128 10.71 7.79 22.02
C ILE A 128 11.60 8.06 23.26
N ARG A 129 11.08 7.81 24.47
CA ARG A 129 11.85 8.01 25.71
C ARG A 129 12.75 6.83 26.05
N GLY A 130 12.50 5.67 25.45
CA GLY A 130 13.21 4.43 25.71
C GLY A 130 14.66 4.46 25.22
N ALA A 131 15.52 3.68 25.86
CA ALA A 131 16.91 3.50 25.43
C ALA A 131 17.07 2.39 24.37
N GLY A 132 16.00 2.09 23.62
CA GLY A 132 15.98 1.06 22.59
C GLY A 132 16.99 1.37 21.47
N LYS A 133 17.41 0.32 20.77
CA LYS A 133 18.17 0.43 19.52
C LYS A 133 17.47 -0.38 18.45
N PHE A 134 17.52 0.14 17.24
CA PHE A 134 17.03 -0.51 16.04
C PHE A 134 18.16 -0.54 15.02
N ASP A 135 18.24 -1.63 14.26
CA ASP A 135 19.21 -1.78 13.18
C ASP A 135 18.69 -1.16 11.88
N VAL A 136 17.36 -1.02 11.75
CA VAL A 136 16.67 -0.39 10.61
C VAL A 136 15.37 0.25 11.10
N VAL A 137 15.05 1.44 10.58
CA VAL A 137 13.74 2.07 10.71
C VAL A 137 13.06 2.08 9.35
N MET A 138 11.96 1.35 9.23
CA MET A 138 11.14 1.26 8.03
C MET A 138 9.89 2.13 8.22
N VAL A 139 9.64 3.05 7.30
CA VAL A 139 8.53 4.01 7.39
C VAL A 139 7.70 3.94 6.12
N GLU A 140 6.38 3.85 6.28
CA GLU A 140 5.47 4.10 5.19
C GLU A 140 5.62 5.55 4.70
N TRP A 141 6.01 5.75 3.45
CA TRP A 141 6.34 7.07 2.92
C TRP A 141 5.16 7.69 2.14
N SER A 142 3.99 7.69 2.78
CA SER A 142 2.70 8.16 2.23
C SER A 142 2.28 9.51 2.81
N GLY A 143 3.20 10.49 2.83
CA GLY A 143 2.95 11.85 3.33
C GLY A 143 3.13 12.07 4.85
N VAL A 144 3.76 11.10 5.52
CA VAL A 144 4.03 11.10 6.97
C VAL A 144 5.52 11.26 7.28
N SER A 145 6.19 12.19 6.60
CA SER A 145 7.63 12.47 6.71
C SER A 145 8.11 12.70 8.16
N LEU A 146 7.22 13.18 9.03
CA LEU A 146 7.39 13.30 10.47
C LEU A 146 7.89 12.00 11.12
N MET A 147 7.41 10.84 10.66
CA MET A 147 7.83 9.54 11.18
C MET A 147 9.27 9.18 10.80
N ASN A 148 9.86 9.82 9.79
CA ASN A 148 11.27 9.63 9.46
C ASN A 148 12.21 10.11 10.59
N ALA A 149 11.73 10.98 11.49
CA ALA A 149 12.48 11.42 12.66
C ALA A 149 12.94 10.26 13.56
N PHE A 150 12.21 9.14 13.58
CA PHE A 150 12.59 7.94 14.34
C PHE A 150 13.95 7.37 13.88
N ALA A 151 14.24 7.42 12.58
CA ALA A 151 15.52 6.95 12.05
C ALA A 151 16.69 7.77 12.62
N HIS A 152 16.56 9.09 12.63
CA HIS A 152 17.56 9.97 13.24
C HIS A 152 17.66 9.77 14.76
N HIS A 153 16.52 9.68 15.45
CA HIS A 153 16.45 9.50 16.89
C HIS A 153 17.18 8.22 17.35
N PHE A 154 16.95 7.10 16.66
CA PHE A 154 17.61 5.82 16.94
C PHE A 154 18.97 5.66 16.26
N LYS A 155 19.39 6.62 15.42
CA LYS A 155 20.62 6.58 14.61
C LYS A 155 20.69 5.31 13.75
N ALA A 156 19.57 4.96 13.15
CA ALA A 156 19.40 3.78 12.33
C ALA A 156 19.19 4.17 10.85
N PRO A 157 19.61 3.33 9.90
CA PRO A 157 19.26 3.46 8.49
C PRO A 157 17.75 3.65 8.27
N LEU A 158 17.40 4.56 7.36
CA LEU A 158 16.02 4.87 6.99
C LEU A 158 15.63 4.12 5.71
N VAL A 159 14.60 3.29 5.82
CA VAL A 159 13.99 2.57 4.69
C VAL A 159 12.57 3.10 4.47
N GLY A 160 12.35 3.83 3.39
CA GLY A 160 11.01 4.23 2.99
C GLY A 160 10.31 3.11 2.23
N ILE A 161 9.04 2.83 2.54
CA ILE A 161 8.22 1.88 1.77
C ILE A 161 6.91 2.53 1.32
N ILE A 162 6.47 2.27 0.10
CA ILE A 162 5.25 2.85 -0.49
C ILE A 162 4.45 1.76 -1.19
N ASN A 163 3.16 1.66 -0.88
CA ASN A 163 2.22 0.72 -1.50
C ASN A 163 1.53 1.27 -2.77
N ALA A 164 2.26 2.07 -3.53
CA ALA A 164 1.82 2.74 -4.75
C ALA A 164 3.03 3.25 -5.54
N GLY A 165 2.81 4.09 -6.57
CA GLY A 165 3.87 4.93 -7.11
C GLY A 165 4.41 5.88 -6.04
N ALA A 166 5.72 6.17 -6.07
CA ALA A 166 6.35 7.03 -5.08
C ALA A 166 6.13 8.53 -5.38
N TYR A 167 6.11 9.35 -4.33
CA TYR A 167 5.92 10.79 -4.45
C TYR A 167 7.19 11.46 -5.01
N ILE A 168 7.04 12.72 -5.46
CA ILE A 168 8.16 13.49 -6.02
C ILE A 168 9.31 13.57 -5.00
N ASN A 169 9.01 13.95 -3.74
CA ASN A 169 10.01 14.09 -2.67
C ASN A 169 10.73 12.77 -2.35
N ALA A 170 10.02 11.64 -2.30
CA ALA A 170 10.63 10.33 -2.06
C ALA A 170 11.63 9.94 -3.17
N HIS A 171 11.30 10.22 -4.43
CA HIS A 171 12.26 10.02 -5.52
C HIS A 171 13.44 11.01 -5.44
N GLU A 172 13.21 12.28 -5.09
CA GLU A 172 14.27 13.29 -4.96
C GLU A 172 15.25 12.95 -3.83
N ALA A 173 14.74 12.45 -2.71
CA ALA A 173 15.52 12.03 -1.54
C ALA A 173 16.60 10.99 -1.89
N LEU A 174 16.28 10.05 -2.78
CA LEU A 174 17.20 9.00 -3.23
C LEU A 174 17.95 9.36 -4.52
N GLY A 175 17.83 10.60 -5.00
CA GLY A 175 18.51 11.07 -6.21
C GLY A 175 17.94 10.49 -7.53
N ASN A 176 16.71 9.96 -7.50
CA ASN A 176 16.05 9.46 -8.71
C ASN A 176 15.64 10.63 -9.63
N PRO A 177 15.77 10.48 -10.96
CA PRO A 177 15.30 11.50 -11.90
C PRO A 177 13.80 11.81 -11.76
N ASN A 178 13.48 13.10 -11.63
CA ASN A 178 12.12 13.62 -11.48
C ASN A 178 11.83 14.74 -12.48
N HIS A 179 12.00 14.44 -13.77
CA HIS A 179 11.63 15.37 -14.83
C HIS A 179 10.09 15.44 -14.97
N PRO A 180 9.44 16.61 -14.81
CA PRO A 180 7.98 16.72 -14.73
C PRO A 180 7.25 16.24 -15.99
N ILE A 181 7.89 16.30 -17.15
CA ILE A 181 7.31 15.82 -18.41
C ILE A 181 7.62 14.34 -18.64
N GLY A 182 8.79 13.87 -18.20
CA GLY A 182 9.19 12.47 -18.43
C GLY A 182 8.48 11.54 -17.46
N TYR A 183 8.31 12.00 -16.22
CA TYR A 183 7.76 11.24 -15.10
C TYR A 183 6.74 12.14 -14.40
N PRO A 184 5.54 12.34 -15.00
CA PRO A 184 4.50 13.13 -14.37
C PRO A 184 4.15 12.55 -13.00
N SER A 185 3.69 13.43 -12.12
CA SER A 185 3.27 13.06 -10.77
C SER A 185 2.18 12.00 -10.81
N ILE A 186 2.22 11.06 -9.87
CA ILE A 186 1.20 10.03 -9.68
C ILE A 186 -0.18 10.61 -9.31
N PHE A 187 -0.21 11.88 -8.86
CA PHE A 187 -1.43 12.61 -8.53
C PHE A 187 -2.10 13.24 -9.75
N MET A 188 -1.45 13.20 -10.92
CA MET A 188 -2.02 13.69 -12.16
C MET A 188 -2.61 12.51 -12.95
N PRO A 189 -3.73 12.71 -13.69
CA PRO A 189 -4.34 11.67 -14.54
C PRO A 189 -3.59 11.48 -15.86
N PHE A 190 -2.26 11.61 -15.82
CA PHE A 190 -1.43 11.57 -16.99
C PHE A 190 -0.81 10.18 -17.16
N THR A 191 -0.79 9.73 -18.40
CA THR A 191 -0.09 8.53 -18.88
C THR A 191 1.00 8.97 -19.85
N GLU A 192 1.72 8.01 -20.42
CA GLU A 192 2.73 8.27 -21.45
C GLU A 192 2.19 9.17 -22.59
N ASP A 193 3.08 9.86 -23.30
CA ASP A 193 2.76 10.71 -24.46
C ASP A 193 1.89 11.95 -24.19
N LEU A 194 2.29 12.74 -23.18
CA LEU A 194 1.67 14.03 -22.85
C LEU A 194 1.66 15.00 -24.06
N ASN A 195 0.49 15.57 -24.35
CA ASN A 195 0.34 16.70 -25.27
C ASN A 195 0.87 18.01 -24.65
N LEU A 196 0.98 19.08 -25.44
CA LEU A 196 1.58 20.35 -24.99
C LEU A 196 0.91 20.90 -23.71
N LEU A 197 -0.42 20.89 -23.62
CA LEU A 197 -1.14 21.40 -22.46
C LEU A 197 -0.92 20.52 -21.22
N GLN A 198 -0.89 19.20 -21.38
CA GLN A 198 -0.60 18.27 -20.29
C GLN A 198 0.85 18.42 -19.80
N ARG A 199 1.81 18.65 -20.71
CA ARG A 199 3.21 18.96 -20.35
C ARG A 199 3.32 20.22 -19.50
N ILE A 200 2.65 21.29 -19.93
CA ILE A 200 2.58 22.55 -19.20
C ILE A 200 1.96 22.34 -17.82
N SER A 201 0.82 21.64 -17.74
CA SER A 201 0.15 21.31 -16.48
C SER A 201 1.06 20.52 -15.54
N SER A 202 1.75 19.50 -16.05
CA SER A 202 2.66 18.67 -15.24
C SER A 202 3.85 19.47 -14.67
N VAL A 203 4.40 20.40 -15.46
CA VAL A 203 5.46 21.32 -15.00
C VAL A 203 4.94 22.22 -13.88
N PHE A 204 3.78 22.87 -14.07
CA PHE A 204 3.19 23.74 -13.05
C PHE A 204 2.83 22.97 -11.78
N PHE A 205 2.26 21.77 -11.90
CA PHE A 205 1.97 20.91 -10.76
C PHE A 205 3.25 20.57 -9.98
N THR A 206 4.33 20.20 -10.67
CA THR A 206 5.60 19.84 -10.02
C THR A 206 6.23 21.04 -9.30
N ILE A 207 6.19 22.23 -9.92
CA ILE A 207 6.67 23.47 -9.27
C ILE A 207 5.83 23.77 -8.03
N TRP A 208 4.51 23.70 -8.16
CA TRP A 208 3.60 23.93 -7.04
C TRP A 208 3.83 22.92 -5.91
N PHE A 209 3.93 21.62 -6.22
CA PHE A 209 4.15 20.56 -5.24
C PHE A 209 5.45 20.80 -4.47
N ARG A 210 6.56 21.09 -5.17
CA ARG A 210 7.84 21.39 -4.52
C ARG A 210 7.76 22.61 -3.60
N PHE A 211 7.12 23.68 -4.08
CA PHE A 211 6.92 24.89 -3.28
C PHE A 211 6.13 24.54 -2.02
N TYR A 212 4.91 24.00 -2.18
CA TYR A 212 4.04 23.63 -1.06
C TYR A 212 4.74 22.68 -0.07
N TYR A 213 5.35 21.60 -0.58
CA TYR A 213 5.98 20.59 0.26
C TYR A 213 7.14 21.17 1.10
N TYR A 214 8.09 21.87 0.47
CA TYR A 214 9.28 22.36 1.17
C TYR A 214 9.07 23.67 1.94
N THR A 215 8.12 24.54 1.54
CA THR A 215 7.91 25.84 2.20
C THR A 215 6.75 25.87 3.18
N GLU A 216 5.78 24.96 3.05
CA GLU A 216 4.64 24.88 3.96
C GLU A 216 4.71 23.59 4.78
N GLU A 217 4.75 22.43 4.13
CA GLU A 217 4.50 21.18 4.84
C GLU A 217 5.68 20.68 5.69
N VAL A 218 6.90 20.69 5.15
CA VAL A 218 8.11 20.34 5.91
C VAL A 218 8.24 21.22 7.18
N PRO A 219 8.11 22.56 7.12
CA PRO A 219 8.10 23.40 8.33
C PRO A 219 7.02 23.04 9.37
N LEU A 220 5.81 22.72 8.94
CA LEU A 220 4.73 22.31 9.85
C LEU A 220 5.03 20.97 10.53
N GLN A 221 5.54 19.99 9.77
CA GLN A 221 5.94 18.70 10.34
C GLN A 221 7.16 18.83 11.26
N ASN A 222 8.15 19.66 10.90
CA ASN A 222 9.29 19.97 11.76
C ASN A 222 8.86 20.54 13.12
N ALA A 223 7.86 21.41 13.15
CA ALA A 223 7.36 21.99 14.40
C ALA A 223 6.80 20.90 15.34
N ILE A 224 6.14 19.88 14.78
CA ILE A 224 5.63 18.73 15.54
C ILE A 224 6.78 17.82 15.96
N ALA A 225 7.72 17.53 15.04
CA ALA A 225 8.88 16.68 15.30
C ALA A 225 9.74 17.23 16.45
N ASN A 226 10.05 18.53 16.42
CA ASN A 226 10.86 19.19 17.45
C ASN A 226 10.24 19.13 18.85
N LYS A 227 8.90 19.16 18.97
CA LYS A 227 8.20 19.01 20.25
C LYS A 227 8.37 17.61 20.85
N ASN A 228 8.46 16.58 20.00
CA ASN A 228 8.48 15.18 20.42
C ASN A 228 9.91 14.60 20.55
N PHE A 229 10.80 14.93 19.62
CA PHE A 229 12.17 14.41 19.57
C PHE A 229 13.21 15.40 20.10
N GLY A 230 12.81 16.64 20.37
CA GLY A 230 13.66 17.72 20.88
C GLY A 230 14.19 18.66 19.79
N ALA A 231 14.57 19.88 20.19
CA ALA A 231 14.94 20.97 19.30
C ALA A 231 16.28 20.81 18.55
N GLN A 232 17.00 19.70 18.78
CA GLN A 232 18.26 19.39 18.07
C GLN A 232 18.05 18.50 16.85
N LEU A 233 16.78 18.12 16.56
CA LEU A 233 16.47 17.33 15.38
C LEU A 233 16.83 18.12 14.11
N PRO A 234 17.57 17.53 13.15
CA PRO A 234 17.76 18.12 11.84
C PRO A 234 16.42 18.38 11.14
N ASP A 235 16.45 19.23 10.12
CA ASP A 235 15.27 19.43 9.28
C ASP A 235 14.82 18.08 8.68
N LEU A 236 13.52 17.79 8.73
CA LEU A 236 12.99 16.52 8.21
C LEU A 236 13.39 16.26 6.75
N SER A 237 13.55 17.31 5.93
CA SER A 237 14.02 17.13 4.54
C SER A 237 15.49 16.71 4.46
N GLU A 238 16.33 17.04 5.45
CA GLU A 238 17.70 16.54 5.55
C GLU A 238 17.71 15.07 5.94
N ILE A 239 16.85 14.67 6.88
CA ILE A 239 16.68 13.28 7.28
C ILE A 239 16.20 12.44 6.08
N GLU A 240 15.23 12.95 5.31
CA GLU A 240 14.76 12.28 4.09
C GLU A 240 15.86 12.11 3.05
N ARG A 241 16.67 13.13 2.79
CA ARG A 241 17.82 13.05 1.86
C ARG A 241 18.91 12.07 2.31
N GLN A 242 18.86 11.61 3.55
CA GLN A 242 19.74 10.58 4.10
C GLN A 242 19.11 9.19 4.07
N ALA A 243 17.93 9.01 3.47
CA ALA A 243 17.32 7.69 3.31
C ALA A 243 18.26 6.73 2.57
N ASP A 244 18.37 5.51 3.07
CA ASP A 244 19.27 4.48 2.56
C ASP A 244 18.63 3.64 1.46
N LEU A 245 17.29 3.47 1.55
CA LEU A 245 16.55 2.61 0.64
C LEU A 245 15.10 3.10 0.46
N LEU A 246 14.62 3.04 -0.79
CA LEU A 246 13.23 3.23 -1.14
C LEU A 246 12.66 1.92 -1.72
N LEU A 247 11.65 1.37 -1.06
CA LEU A 247 10.91 0.20 -1.49
C LEU A 247 9.57 0.63 -2.08
N ILE A 248 9.33 0.29 -3.35
CA ILE A 248 8.10 0.64 -4.05
C ILE A 248 7.35 -0.66 -4.34
N ASN A 249 6.24 -0.92 -3.64
CA ASN A 249 5.39 -2.05 -3.94
C ASN A 249 4.45 -1.72 -5.11
N ALA A 250 5.00 -1.70 -6.31
CA ALA A 250 4.29 -1.60 -7.58
C ALA A 250 5.10 -2.24 -8.70
N TYR A 251 4.44 -2.75 -9.74
CA TYR A 251 5.18 -3.10 -10.96
C TYR A 251 5.53 -1.84 -11.74
N GLN A 252 6.81 -1.61 -11.95
CA GLN A 252 7.31 -0.45 -12.70
C GLN A 252 6.67 -0.32 -14.09
N ALA A 253 6.36 -1.44 -14.75
CA ALA A 253 5.74 -1.48 -16.08
C ALA A 253 4.26 -1.04 -16.11
N LEU A 254 3.58 -1.04 -14.96
CA LEU A 254 2.18 -0.62 -14.82
C LEU A 254 2.05 0.84 -14.37
N GLY A 255 3.15 1.50 -13.99
CA GLY A 255 3.18 2.91 -13.64
C GLY A 255 3.96 3.75 -14.65
N ASN A 256 4.27 4.99 -14.27
CA ASN A 256 5.20 5.84 -15.02
C ASN A 256 6.62 5.27 -14.93
N VAL A 257 7.06 4.59 -15.99
CA VAL A 257 8.40 3.99 -16.09
C VAL A 257 9.44 5.09 -15.99
N ARG A 258 10.28 5.01 -14.95
CA ARG A 258 11.40 5.93 -14.74
C ARG A 258 12.68 5.19 -14.36
N PRO A 259 13.85 5.69 -14.77
CA PRO A 259 15.12 5.17 -14.27
C PRO A 259 15.21 5.42 -12.76
N VAL A 260 15.71 4.43 -12.03
CA VAL A 260 15.93 4.52 -10.58
C VAL A 260 17.33 4.03 -10.23
N GLY A 261 17.88 4.56 -9.15
CA GLY A 261 19.19 4.16 -8.63
C GLY A 261 19.17 2.80 -7.92
N PRO A 262 20.34 2.25 -7.54
CA PRO A 262 20.44 0.97 -6.83
C PRO A 262 19.80 0.97 -5.43
N THR A 263 19.55 2.16 -4.87
CA THR A 263 18.88 2.38 -3.58
C THR A 263 17.36 2.50 -3.71
N THR A 264 16.79 2.17 -4.86
CA THR A 264 15.34 2.13 -5.07
C THR A 264 14.95 0.81 -5.71
N LEU A 265 14.09 0.05 -5.02
CA LEU A 265 13.69 -1.29 -5.44
C LEU A 265 12.18 -1.34 -5.64
N TYR A 266 11.76 -1.80 -6.83
CA TYR A 266 10.38 -2.17 -7.08
C TYR A 266 10.16 -3.60 -6.62
N LEU A 267 9.28 -3.79 -5.63
CA LEU A 267 8.96 -5.11 -5.09
C LEU A 267 7.88 -5.79 -5.94
N GLY A 268 6.76 -5.11 -6.17
CA GLY A 268 5.63 -5.54 -6.98
C GLY A 268 4.92 -6.80 -6.44
N GLY A 269 3.65 -6.66 -6.04
CA GLY A 269 2.82 -7.80 -5.66
C GLY A 269 3.28 -8.55 -4.41
N ILE A 270 3.89 -7.87 -3.42
CA ILE A 270 4.26 -8.53 -2.15
C ILE A 270 3.05 -9.04 -1.36
N HIS A 271 1.85 -8.52 -1.67
CA HIS A 271 0.59 -8.95 -1.06
C HIS A 271 0.11 -10.31 -1.56
N ARG A 272 0.73 -10.85 -2.61
CA ARG A 272 0.28 -12.07 -3.29
C ARG A 272 0.54 -13.31 -2.46
N LYS A 273 -0.43 -14.21 -2.48
CA LYS A 273 -0.36 -15.52 -1.85
C LYS A 273 0.54 -16.47 -2.65
N SER A 274 1.21 -17.38 -1.95
CA SER A 274 1.89 -18.48 -2.62
C SER A 274 0.88 -19.47 -3.20
N ALA A 275 1.30 -20.29 -4.17
CA ALA A 275 0.45 -21.37 -4.69
C ALA A 275 -0.01 -22.35 -3.59
N ALA A 276 0.80 -22.54 -2.54
CA ALA A 276 0.43 -23.35 -1.40
C ALA A 276 -0.66 -22.67 -0.54
N ASP A 277 -0.59 -21.36 -0.34
CA ASP A 277 -1.58 -20.61 0.43
C ASP A 277 -2.93 -20.56 -0.29
N LEU A 278 -2.92 -20.38 -1.62
CA LEU A 278 -4.13 -20.47 -2.44
C LEU A 278 -4.75 -21.86 -2.40
N ALA A 279 -3.93 -22.92 -2.38
CA ALA A 279 -4.40 -24.30 -2.28
C ALA A 279 -4.89 -24.68 -0.86
N ALA A 280 -4.31 -24.08 0.18
CA ALA A 280 -4.76 -24.24 1.57
C ALA A 280 -6.13 -23.58 1.83
N GLY A 281 -6.54 -22.67 0.93
CA GLY A 281 -7.88 -22.11 0.85
C GLY A 281 -8.02 -20.75 1.55
N GLY A 282 -8.69 -19.82 0.88
CA GLY A 282 -9.22 -18.58 1.47
C GLY A 282 -10.72 -18.37 1.21
N LEU A 283 -11.35 -19.27 0.46
CA LEU A 283 -12.76 -19.21 0.12
C LEU A 283 -13.59 -19.81 1.27
N SER A 284 -14.69 -19.16 1.62
CA SER A 284 -15.69 -19.76 2.49
C SER A 284 -16.35 -20.96 1.81
N ALA A 285 -16.84 -21.93 2.58
CA ALA A 285 -17.39 -23.17 2.04
C ALA A 285 -18.56 -22.93 1.07
N ASP A 286 -19.37 -21.91 1.32
CA ASP A 286 -20.48 -21.50 0.47
C ASP A 286 -20.01 -20.83 -0.83
N LEU A 287 -19.00 -19.96 -0.79
CA LEU A 287 -18.40 -19.36 -1.98
C LEU A 287 -17.71 -20.42 -2.84
N GLN A 288 -16.96 -21.33 -2.22
CA GLN A 288 -16.32 -22.44 -2.94
C GLN A 288 -17.38 -23.30 -3.65
N TYR A 289 -18.44 -23.70 -2.93
CA TYR A 289 -19.54 -24.46 -3.51
C TYR A 289 -20.17 -23.72 -4.70
N PHE A 290 -20.41 -22.41 -4.56
CA PHE A 290 -20.99 -21.56 -5.60
C PHE A 290 -20.11 -21.50 -6.87
N LEU A 291 -18.79 -21.32 -6.70
CA LEU A 291 -17.82 -21.27 -7.82
C LEU A 291 -17.69 -22.63 -8.53
N GLU A 292 -17.62 -23.72 -7.76
CA GLU A 292 -17.45 -25.08 -8.30
C GLU A 292 -18.68 -25.55 -9.08
N HIS A 293 -19.88 -25.27 -8.57
CA HIS A 293 -21.14 -25.74 -9.15
C HIS A 293 -21.73 -24.77 -10.20
N SER A 294 -21.09 -23.63 -10.45
CA SER A 294 -21.51 -22.73 -11.52
C SER A 294 -21.39 -23.41 -12.89
N PRO A 295 -22.49 -23.52 -13.67
CA PRO A 295 -22.44 -24.08 -15.02
C PRO A 295 -21.89 -23.10 -16.06
N GLU A 296 -21.89 -21.80 -15.74
CA GLU A 296 -21.53 -20.71 -16.65
C GLU A 296 -20.13 -20.14 -16.34
N PRO A 297 -19.55 -19.33 -17.24
CA PRO A 297 -18.41 -18.49 -16.90
C PRO A 297 -18.72 -17.56 -15.72
N ILE A 298 -17.71 -17.26 -14.93
CA ILE A 298 -17.83 -16.41 -13.74
C ILE A 298 -17.29 -15.01 -14.04
N VAL A 299 -18.06 -14.01 -13.66
CA VAL A 299 -17.68 -12.59 -13.66
C VAL A 299 -17.50 -12.16 -12.22
N TYR A 300 -16.29 -11.74 -11.86
CA TYR A 300 -16.02 -11.16 -10.56
C TYR A 300 -16.17 -9.64 -10.63
N ILE A 301 -16.80 -9.04 -9.63
CA ILE A 301 -17.03 -7.60 -9.54
C ILE A 301 -16.50 -7.11 -8.20
N ASN A 302 -15.55 -6.18 -8.25
CA ASN A 302 -15.08 -5.43 -7.09
C ASN A 302 -15.12 -3.94 -7.43
N LEU A 303 -16.29 -3.35 -7.21
CA LEU A 303 -16.61 -1.96 -7.48
C LEU A 303 -17.31 -1.37 -6.26
N ASP A 304 -16.87 -0.19 -5.85
CA ASP A 304 -17.61 0.62 -4.90
C ASP A 304 -18.72 1.37 -5.64
N LEU A 305 -19.95 0.85 -5.60
CA LEU A 305 -21.07 1.45 -6.34
C LEU A 305 -21.72 2.63 -5.64
N ASP A 306 -21.49 2.85 -4.34
CA ASP A 306 -22.00 4.04 -3.66
C ASP A 306 -21.35 5.31 -4.20
N ALA A 307 -20.13 5.20 -4.75
CA ALA A 307 -19.46 6.27 -5.47
C ALA A 307 -20.01 6.53 -6.90
N VAL A 308 -20.83 5.63 -7.46
CA VAL A 308 -21.08 5.55 -8.92
C VAL A 308 -22.56 5.59 -9.30
N ALA A 309 -23.43 5.03 -8.47
CA ALA A 309 -24.80 4.73 -8.84
C ALA A 309 -25.80 5.21 -7.78
N ASP A 310 -26.71 6.10 -8.19
CA ASP A 310 -27.99 6.22 -7.49
C ASP A 310 -28.75 4.89 -7.58
N HIS A 311 -29.77 4.72 -6.73
CA HIS A 311 -30.56 3.49 -6.68
C HIS A 311 -31.10 3.06 -8.06
N TYR A 312 -31.41 4.03 -8.92
CA TYR A 312 -31.91 3.81 -10.27
C TYR A 312 -30.86 3.26 -11.24
N ARG A 313 -29.61 3.74 -11.19
CA ARG A 313 -28.49 3.18 -11.94
C ARG A 313 -28.14 1.77 -11.47
N LEU A 314 -28.25 1.52 -10.17
CA LEU A 314 -27.96 0.22 -9.59
C LEU A 314 -28.89 -0.88 -10.11
N GLU A 315 -30.19 -0.61 -10.16
CA GLU A 315 -31.17 -1.54 -10.75
C GLU A 315 -30.85 -1.88 -12.21
N LYS A 316 -30.39 -0.89 -12.99
CA LYS A 316 -29.99 -1.13 -14.38
C LYS A 316 -28.75 -2.01 -14.49
N ILE A 317 -27.77 -1.79 -13.62
CA ILE A 317 -26.55 -2.62 -13.56
C ILE A 317 -26.94 -4.05 -13.22
N VAL A 318 -27.76 -4.27 -12.18
CA VAL A 318 -28.23 -5.60 -11.79
C VAL A 318 -28.95 -6.29 -12.94
N ARG A 319 -29.91 -5.62 -13.61
CA ARG A 319 -30.61 -6.17 -14.79
C ARG A 319 -29.68 -6.51 -15.95
N ALA A 320 -28.64 -5.70 -16.17
CA ALA A 320 -27.64 -5.97 -17.19
C ALA A 320 -26.81 -7.21 -16.82
N LEU A 321 -26.40 -7.35 -15.56
CA LEU A 321 -25.67 -8.52 -15.05
C LEU A 321 -26.51 -9.80 -15.12
N GLU A 322 -27.80 -9.72 -14.79
CA GLU A 322 -28.74 -10.85 -14.90
C GLU A 322 -28.89 -11.34 -16.35
N SER A 323 -28.84 -10.42 -17.33
CA SER A 323 -28.98 -10.75 -18.75
C SER A 323 -27.69 -11.22 -19.43
N LEU A 324 -26.53 -11.09 -18.75
CA LEU A 324 -25.21 -11.45 -19.28
C LEU A 324 -25.03 -12.96 -19.54
N GLY A 325 -25.88 -13.80 -18.95
CA GLY A 325 -25.78 -15.26 -19.07
C GLY A 325 -24.56 -15.84 -18.33
N ALA A 326 -24.05 -15.13 -17.31
CA ALA A 326 -22.89 -15.53 -16.52
C ALA A 326 -23.27 -15.70 -15.04
N THR A 327 -22.42 -16.41 -14.29
CA THR A 327 -22.46 -16.39 -12.83
C THR A 327 -21.70 -15.17 -12.32
N ILE A 328 -22.30 -14.43 -11.40
CA ILE A 328 -21.72 -13.20 -10.88
C ILE A 328 -21.26 -13.43 -9.44
N VAL A 329 -20.02 -13.05 -9.15
CA VAL A 329 -19.51 -12.94 -7.79
C VAL A 329 -19.23 -11.48 -7.53
N TRP A 330 -19.90 -10.90 -6.56
CA TRP A 330 -19.87 -9.47 -6.31
C TRP A 330 -19.38 -9.18 -4.90
N ASN A 331 -18.19 -8.59 -4.79
CA ASN A 331 -17.71 -7.98 -3.57
C ASN A 331 -18.47 -6.67 -3.34
N TRP A 332 -19.30 -6.67 -2.31
CA TRP A 332 -20.17 -5.56 -1.95
C TRP A 332 -19.54 -4.79 -0.79
N ASN A 333 -19.53 -3.46 -0.87
CA ASN A 333 -18.86 -2.64 0.14
C ASN A 333 -19.82 -2.18 1.24
N GLN A 334 -21.01 -1.67 0.88
CA GLN A 334 -22.01 -1.16 1.85
C GLN A 334 -23.45 -1.22 1.31
N GLY A 335 -24.45 -1.27 2.19
CA GLY A 335 -25.87 -1.17 1.83
C GLY A 335 -26.65 -2.50 1.85
N GLN A 336 -27.89 -2.49 1.36
CA GLN A 336 -28.69 -3.72 1.27
C GLN A 336 -28.31 -4.52 0.02
N PHE A 337 -28.20 -5.83 0.17
CA PHE A 337 -27.99 -6.71 -0.98
C PHE A 337 -29.15 -6.58 -1.95
N VAL A 338 -28.80 -6.41 -3.23
CA VAL A 338 -29.76 -6.23 -4.34
C VAL A 338 -29.96 -7.55 -5.08
N ASN A 339 -29.51 -8.65 -4.48
CA ASN A 339 -29.55 -9.96 -5.10
C ASN A 339 -30.99 -10.44 -5.32
N THR A 340 -31.36 -10.56 -6.59
CA THR A 340 -32.67 -11.01 -7.06
C THR A 340 -32.62 -12.41 -7.67
N THR A 341 -31.46 -13.07 -7.78
CA THR A 341 -31.31 -14.36 -8.49
C THR A 341 -30.34 -15.34 -7.85
N THR A 342 -30.45 -16.62 -8.19
CA THR A 342 -29.50 -17.67 -7.77
C THR A 342 -28.16 -17.61 -8.52
N ARG A 343 -27.99 -16.69 -9.47
CA ARG A 343 -26.78 -16.54 -10.29
C ARG A 343 -25.80 -15.50 -9.76
N ILE A 344 -26.22 -14.72 -8.77
CA ILE A 344 -25.40 -13.68 -8.16
C ILE A 344 -25.06 -14.13 -6.74
N TYR A 345 -23.78 -14.21 -6.43
CA TYR A 345 -23.28 -14.33 -5.07
C TYR A 345 -22.76 -12.98 -4.63
N GLN A 346 -23.33 -12.44 -3.56
CA GLN A 346 -23.03 -11.10 -3.06
C GLN A 346 -22.62 -11.21 -1.60
N SER A 347 -21.44 -10.68 -1.26
CA SER A 347 -20.91 -10.69 0.10
C SER A 347 -19.93 -9.55 0.32
N TYR A 348 -19.60 -9.29 1.58
CA TYR A 348 -18.59 -8.32 2.01
C TYR A 348 -17.21 -8.99 2.10
N ASP A 349 -16.15 -8.19 1.91
CA ASP A 349 -14.76 -8.57 2.14
C ASP A 349 -14.34 -9.89 1.45
N LEU A 350 -14.71 -10.03 0.17
CA LEU A 350 -14.40 -11.24 -0.59
C LEU A 350 -12.88 -11.42 -0.82
N PRO A 351 -12.38 -12.67 -0.76
CA PRO A 351 -10.97 -12.99 -1.02
C PRO A 351 -10.65 -12.90 -2.52
N GLN A 352 -10.38 -11.67 -2.99
CA GLN A 352 -10.18 -11.35 -4.40
C GLN A 352 -9.18 -12.25 -5.13
N GLU A 353 -7.99 -12.47 -4.54
CA GLU A 353 -6.94 -13.27 -5.19
C GLU A 353 -7.38 -14.72 -5.39
N ASP A 354 -8.01 -15.32 -4.37
CA ASP A 354 -8.54 -16.70 -4.44
C ASP A 354 -9.66 -16.83 -5.48
N ILE A 355 -10.53 -15.81 -5.61
CA ILE A 355 -11.58 -15.78 -6.63
C ILE A 355 -10.96 -15.67 -8.03
N LEU A 356 -10.04 -14.71 -8.24
CA LEU A 356 -9.38 -14.51 -9.52
C LEU A 356 -8.54 -15.73 -9.96
N ALA A 357 -8.01 -16.50 -9.00
CA ALA A 357 -7.31 -17.75 -9.26
C ALA A 357 -8.23 -18.87 -9.80
N HIS A 358 -9.55 -18.75 -9.62
CA HIS A 358 -10.48 -19.80 -10.01
C HIS A 358 -10.63 -19.89 -11.54
N PRO A 359 -10.50 -21.08 -12.16
CA PRO A 359 -10.39 -21.23 -13.61
C PRO A 359 -11.65 -20.83 -14.40
N LYS A 360 -12.82 -20.79 -13.76
CA LYS A 360 -14.07 -20.33 -14.38
C LYS A 360 -14.21 -18.81 -14.39
N VAL A 361 -13.38 -18.05 -13.67
CA VAL A 361 -13.41 -16.59 -13.73
C VAL A 361 -12.84 -16.13 -15.08
N LYS A 362 -13.67 -15.44 -15.87
CA LYS A 362 -13.35 -15.00 -17.23
C LYS A 362 -13.34 -13.50 -17.41
N LEU A 363 -13.85 -12.75 -16.44
CA LEU A 363 -13.89 -11.30 -16.48
C LEU A 363 -13.82 -10.76 -15.05
N PHE A 364 -13.05 -9.69 -14.88
CA PHE A 364 -13.03 -8.91 -13.66
C PHE A 364 -13.50 -7.49 -13.92
N ILE A 365 -14.55 -7.06 -13.24
CA ILE A 365 -15.07 -5.69 -13.30
C ILE A 365 -14.55 -4.92 -12.09
N THR A 366 -13.81 -3.83 -12.32
CA THR A 366 -13.15 -3.09 -11.25
C THR A 366 -12.89 -1.63 -11.56
N SER A 367 -12.63 -0.84 -10.52
CA SER A 367 -12.37 0.61 -10.61
C SER A 367 -10.96 0.98 -11.06
N GLY A 368 -10.06 0.00 -11.13
CA GLY A 368 -8.69 0.21 -11.56
C GLY A 368 -7.70 0.53 -10.44
N GLY A 369 -8.00 0.19 -9.19
CA GLY A 369 -7.00 0.17 -8.13
C GLY A 369 -5.77 -0.65 -8.54
N GLN A 370 -4.57 -0.20 -8.15
CA GLN A 370 -3.31 -0.87 -8.51
C GLN A 370 -3.36 -2.37 -8.22
N ARG A 371 -3.72 -2.74 -6.99
CA ARG A 371 -3.85 -4.14 -6.56
C ARG A 371 -4.81 -4.94 -7.45
N ASN A 372 -5.95 -4.33 -7.81
CA ASN A 372 -6.95 -4.98 -8.67
C ASN A 372 -6.38 -5.31 -10.04
N ILE A 373 -5.60 -4.38 -10.63
CA ILE A 373 -4.96 -4.61 -11.92
C ILE A 373 -3.82 -5.62 -11.81
N GLU A 374 -3.02 -5.55 -10.75
CA GLU A 374 -1.93 -6.50 -10.51
C GLU A 374 -2.44 -7.94 -10.35
N ASP A 375 -3.48 -8.15 -9.55
CA ASP A 375 -4.08 -9.47 -9.32
C ASP A 375 -4.71 -10.02 -10.61
N ALA A 376 -5.41 -9.17 -11.37
CA ALA A 376 -6.02 -9.56 -12.63
C ALA A 376 -4.99 -9.99 -13.68
N ILE A 377 -3.91 -9.22 -13.83
CA ILE A 377 -2.80 -9.56 -14.73
C ILE A 377 -2.14 -10.85 -14.27
N HIS A 378 -1.92 -11.01 -12.97
CA HIS A 378 -1.29 -12.21 -12.43
C HIS A 378 -2.10 -13.48 -12.77
N HIS A 379 -3.42 -13.44 -12.56
CA HIS A 379 -4.30 -14.56 -12.84
C HIS A 379 -4.77 -14.63 -14.31
N ARG A 380 -4.29 -13.72 -15.16
CA ARG A 380 -4.63 -13.64 -16.59
C ARG A 380 -6.13 -13.51 -16.83
N VAL A 381 -6.80 -12.74 -15.98
CA VAL A 381 -8.23 -12.44 -16.08
C VAL A 381 -8.39 -11.08 -16.77
N PRO A 382 -9.06 -11.01 -17.93
CA PRO A 382 -9.34 -9.74 -18.59
C PRO A 382 -10.14 -8.79 -17.70
N VAL A 383 -9.88 -7.49 -17.85
CA VAL A 383 -10.50 -6.45 -17.01
C VAL A 383 -11.53 -5.63 -17.80
N LEU A 384 -12.69 -5.39 -17.19
CA LEU A 384 -13.60 -4.30 -17.54
C LEU A 384 -13.43 -3.19 -16.50
N GLY A 385 -12.72 -2.13 -16.89
CA GLY A 385 -12.47 -0.97 -16.05
C GLY A 385 -13.66 -0.03 -16.00
N VAL A 386 -14.08 0.39 -14.80
CA VAL A 386 -15.10 1.42 -14.60
C VAL A 386 -14.50 2.53 -13.74
N SER A 387 -14.05 3.61 -14.36
CA SER A 387 -13.41 4.71 -13.63
C SER A 387 -14.45 5.62 -12.99
N TYR A 388 -14.25 5.96 -11.71
CA TYR A 388 -14.98 7.05 -11.03
C TYR A 388 -14.04 8.09 -10.41
N SER A 389 -12.73 7.89 -10.52
CA SER A 389 -11.71 8.81 -10.03
C SER A 389 -10.60 8.94 -11.05
N SER A 390 -10.14 10.19 -11.26
CA SER A 390 -9.00 10.51 -12.11
C SER A 390 -7.70 9.82 -11.63
N SER A 391 -7.59 9.52 -10.33
CA SER A 391 -6.42 8.85 -9.74
C SER A 391 -6.29 7.37 -10.12
N LEU A 392 -7.40 6.69 -10.42
CA LEU A 392 -7.41 5.26 -10.79
C LEU A 392 -7.32 5.05 -12.30
N GLU A 393 -7.64 6.09 -13.06
CA GLU A 393 -7.72 6.05 -14.52
C GLU A 393 -6.37 5.69 -15.17
N HIS A 394 -5.25 6.08 -14.56
CA HIS A 394 -3.91 5.74 -15.07
C HIS A 394 -3.72 4.23 -15.22
N TYR A 395 -4.07 3.44 -14.21
CA TYR A 395 -3.92 1.97 -14.26
C TYR A 395 -4.88 1.33 -15.26
N LEU A 396 -6.11 1.83 -15.36
CA LEU A 396 -7.06 1.36 -16.37
C LEU A 396 -6.53 1.62 -17.79
N ARG A 397 -5.96 2.80 -18.05
CA ARG A 397 -5.36 3.13 -19.35
C ARG A 397 -4.23 2.16 -19.72
N GLN A 398 -3.44 1.69 -18.75
CA GLN A 398 -2.42 0.67 -18.98
C GLN A 398 -3.05 -0.68 -19.37
N VAL A 399 -4.15 -1.09 -18.74
CA VAL A 399 -4.90 -2.30 -19.12
C VAL A 399 -5.34 -2.25 -20.59
N ALA A 400 -5.93 -1.13 -21.02
CA ALA A 400 -6.34 -0.97 -22.42
C ALA A 400 -5.14 -0.95 -23.38
N LYS A 401 -4.06 -0.25 -23.01
CA LYS A 401 -2.81 -0.18 -23.79
C LYS A 401 -2.22 -1.57 -24.06
N TYR A 402 -2.22 -2.45 -23.05
CA TYR A 402 -1.69 -3.80 -23.16
C TYR A 402 -2.72 -4.82 -23.67
N GLU A 403 -3.88 -4.36 -24.15
CA GLU A 403 -4.96 -5.22 -24.65
C GLU A 403 -5.41 -6.28 -23.61
N ALA A 404 -5.24 -5.98 -22.32
CA ALA A 404 -5.60 -6.86 -21.20
C ALA A 404 -7.05 -6.65 -20.74
N GLY A 405 -7.80 -5.77 -21.41
CA GLY A 405 -9.15 -5.40 -21.03
C GLY A 405 -9.70 -4.21 -21.81
N ILE A 406 -10.90 -3.78 -21.43
CA ILE A 406 -11.57 -2.59 -21.97
C ILE A 406 -11.95 -1.65 -20.82
N ILE A 407 -12.04 -0.36 -21.12
CA ILE A 407 -12.39 0.67 -20.13
C ILE A 407 -13.72 1.29 -20.55
N SER A 408 -14.66 1.35 -19.62
CA SER A 408 -15.81 2.24 -19.67
C SER A 408 -15.44 3.51 -18.91
N LEU A 409 -15.23 4.59 -19.65
CA LEU A 409 -15.03 5.93 -19.11
C LEU A 409 -16.37 6.63 -18.85
#